data_AF-A0A3B8LTF5-F1
#
_entry.id   AF-A0A3B8LTF5-F1
#
_cell.length_a   1.000
_cell.length_b   1.000
_cell.length_c   1.000
_cell.angle_alpha   90.00
_cell.angle_beta   90.00
_cell.angle_gamma   90.00
#
_symmetry.space_group_name_H-M   'P 1'
#
loop_
_entity.id
_entity.type
_entity.pdbx_description
1 polymer ?
#
loop_
_entity_poly.entity_id
_entity_poly.type
_entity_poly.pdbx_seq_one_letter_code
_entity_poly.pdbx_strand_id
1 'polypeptide(L)'
;RFKFWDEAFIRPGRPVRGRWVYGDNFQALGLVETNSGETGGRRELSMYVGEGLWRQCRLRRYTLRLDGFVSVQAPLSGGEIVTRPLKFAGNRLELNVSTSAAGSVRVEIQDAEGRPLDGFRLSDCREIFGDRLDAVVGWTAGPDVGRLAGRAVRLRFVVRDADLFAYRFVPGR
;
A
#
# COMPACT_ATOMS: atom_id res chain seq x y z
N ARG A 1 -10.40 -17.26 7.28
CA ARG A 1 -9.17 -17.98 7.67
C ARG A 1 -8.01 -17.02 7.43
N PHE A 2 -7.19 -16.74 8.45
CA PHE A 2 -5.99 -15.92 8.25
C PHE A 2 -5.01 -16.67 7.36
N LYS A 3 -4.43 -15.98 6.38
CA LYS A 3 -3.33 -16.52 5.58
C LYS A 3 -2.05 -16.24 6.35
N PHE A 4 -1.36 -17.30 6.73
CA PHE A 4 0.00 -17.22 7.24
C PHE A 4 0.95 -17.44 6.06
N TRP A 5 2.07 -16.72 6.09
CA TRP A 5 3.19 -16.96 5.21
C TRP A 5 4.28 -17.62 6.04
N ASP A 6 4.77 -18.75 5.57
CA ASP A 6 5.81 -19.50 6.27
C ASP A 6 7.20 -18.86 6.07
N GLU A 7 7.31 -17.95 5.10
CA GLU A 7 8.53 -17.22 4.81
C GLU A 7 8.78 -16.07 5.80
N ALA A 8 10.04 -15.91 6.21
CA ALA A 8 10.44 -14.81 7.08
C ALA A 8 10.28 -13.43 6.40
N PHE A 9 9.58 -12.52 7.06
CA PHE A 9 9.45 -11.12 6.65
C PHE A 9 10.78 -10.35 6.78
N ILE A 10 11.46 -10.47 7.94
CA ILE A 10 12.83 -9.96 8.14
C ILE A 10 13.80 -11.13 8.13
N ARG A 11 14.70 -11.16 7.13
CA ARG A 11 15.72 -12.20 6.96
C ARG A 11 17.03 -11.82 7.65
N PRO A 12 17.79 -12.77 8.20
CA PRO A 12 19.05 -12.51 8.94
C PRO A 12 20.18 -11.96 8.05
N GLY A 13 20.00 -11.91 6.72
CA GLY A 13 20.96 -11.37 5.78
C GLY A 13 22.18 -12.29 5.58
N ARG A 14 23.30 -11.74 5.11
CA ARG A 14 24.54 -12.51 4.89
C ARG A 14 25.09 -13.05 6.22
N PRO A 15 25.62 -14.29 6.26
CA PRO A 15 26.13 -14.95 7.48
C PRO A 15 27.50 -14.43 7.94
N VAL A 16 27.73 -13.12 7.87
CA VAL A 16 28.97 -12.47 8.28
C VAL A 16 28.73 -11.60 9.52
N ARG A 17 29.72 -11.52 10.41
CA ARG A 17 29.76 -10.61 11.58
C ARG A 17 28.70 -10.83 12.67
N GLY A 18 28.51 -12.08 13.14
CA GLY A 18 27.69 -12.34 14.34
C GLY A 18 26.19 -12.40 14.07
N ARG A 19 25.80 -12.64 12.81
CA ARG A 19 24.43 -12.98 12.38
C ARG A 19 24.26 -14.51 12.33
N TRP A 20 23.02 -14.96 12.18
CA TRP A 20 22.63 -16.38 12.19
C TRP A 20 22.85 -17.05 13.55
N VAL A 21 22.55 -16.32 14.63
CA VAL A 21 22.55 -16.85 16.00
C VAL A 21 21.11 -16.98 16.49
N TYR A 22 20.86 -17.90 17.42
CA TYR A 22 19.54 -18.05 18.05
C TYR A 22 19.07 -16.71 18.65
N GLY A 23 17.85 -16.31 18.31
CA GLY A 23 17.25 -15.05 18.73
C GLY A 23 17.57 -13.85 17.82
N ASP A 24 18.33 -14.04 16.74
CA ASP A 24 18.41 -13.04 15.68
C ASP A 24 17.03 -12.78 15.07
N ASN A 25 16.80 -11.52 14.74
CA ASN A 25 15.54 -10.99 14.20
C ASN A 25 14.35 -11.12 15.16
N PHE A 26 14.55 -11.45 16.43
CA PHE A 26 13.49 -11.28 17.42
C PHE A 26 13.10 -9.80 17.48
N GLN A 27 11.83 -9.55 17.18
CA GLN A 27 11.28 -8.21 17.23
C GLN A 27 11.22 -7.76 18.69
N ALA A 28 11.77 -6.58 18.95
CA ALA A 28 11.54 -5.86 20.18
C ALA A 28 10.07 -5.39 20.27
N LEU A 29 9.71 -4.71 21.35
CA LEU A 29 8.32 -4.38 21.62
C LEU A 29 7.71 -3.46 20.54
N GLY A 30 6.74 -4.00 19.82
CA GLY A 30 5.78 -3.24 19.01
C GLY A 30 6.30 -2.75 17.64
N LEU A 31 5.43 -1.98 17.00
CA LEU A 31 5.69 -1.19 15.80
C LEU A 31 5.51 0.26 16.19
N VAL A 32 6.48 1.12 15.85
CA VAL A 32 6.40 2.55 16.20
C VAL A 32 6.49 3.40 14.95
N GLU A 33 5.62 4.40 14.87
CA GLU A 33 5.68 5.37 13.79
C GLU A 33 6.78 6.40 14.08
N THR A 34 7.66 6.61 13.11
CA THR A 34 8.83 7.49 13.23
C THR A 34 8.99 8.33 11.97
N ASN A 35 9.70 9.45 12.06
CA ASN A 35 10.11 10.19 10.86
C ASN A 35 11.17 9.38 10.09
N SER A 36 11.12 9.43 8.75
CA SER A 36 12.10 8.73 7.90
C SER A 36 13.53 9.29 8.01
N GLY A 37 13.69 10.50 8.56
CA GLY A 37 14.99 11.17 8.67
C GLY A 37 15.42 11.87 7.38
N GLU A 38 14.65 11.76 6.32
CA GLU A 38 14.82 12.53 5.08
C GLU A 38 14.13 13.89 5.20
N THR A 39 14.73 14.93 4.62
CA THR A 39 14.12 16.27 4.58
C THR A 39 12.83 16.25 3.78
N GLY A 40 11.70 16.57 4.42
CA GLY A 40 10.37 16.44 3.81
C GLY A 40 9.88 14.99 3.69
N GLY A 41 10.62 14.04 4.27
CA GLY A 41 10.27 12.64 4.33
C GLY A 41 9.01 12.40 5.16
N ARG A 42 8.27 11.36 4.78
CA ARG A 42 7.03 10.99 5.47
C ARG A 42 7.34 10.17 6.72
N ARG A 43 6.30 9.97 7.53
CA ARG A 43 6.36 8.98 8.60
C ARG A 43 6.38 7.56 8.03
N GLU A 44 7.02 6.68 8.77
CA GLU A 44 7.23 5.28 8.44
C GLU A 44 7.09 4.42 9.71
N LEU A 45 6.81 3.13 9.52
CA LEU A 45 6.83 2.16 10.59
C LEU A 45 8.27 1.72 10.85
N SER A 46 8.71 1.85 12.09
CA SER A 46 9.96 1.30 12.57
C SER A 46 9.73 0.00 13.32
N MET A 47 10.49 -1.01 12.92
CA MET A 47 10.65 -2.29 13.59
C MET A 47 12.06 -2.35 14.17
N TYR A 48 12.17 -2.63 15.46
CA TYR A 48 13.45 -2.84 16.10
C TYR A 48 13.65 -4.34 16.31
N VAL A 49 14.76 -4.89 15.82
CA VAL A 49 15.06 -6.31 15.93
C VAL A 49 16.44 -6.54 16.51
N GLY A 50 16.58 -7.61 17.30
CA GLY A 50 17.87 -8.02 17.86
C GLY A 50 18.78 -8.68 16.81
N GLU A 51 20.08 -8.44 16.92
CA GLU A 51 21.14 -9.11 16.16
C GLU A 51 22.27 -9.52 17.12
N GLY A 52 22.76 -10.75 16.96
CA GLY A 52 23.82 -11.34 17.78
C GLY A 52 23.40 -11.54 19.22
N LEU A 53 22.18 -12.03 19.45
CA LEU A 53 21.70 -12.36 20.80
C LEU A 53 22.70 -13.33 21.47
N TRP A 54 22.97 -13.12 22.76
CA TRP A 54 24.00 -13.83 23.55
C TRP A 54 25.46 -13.55 23.15
N ARG A 55 25.69 -12.58 22.25
CA ARG A 55 27.03 -12.13 21.87
C ARG A 55 27.15 -10.61 21.98
N GLN A 56 27.03 -9.90 20.87
CA GLN A 56 27.18 -8.44 20.80
C GLN A 56 25.87 -7.70 21.10
N CYS A 57 24.71 -8.38 21.07
CA CYS A 57 23.39 -7.85 21.40
C CYS A 57 23.13 -6.45 20.83
N ARG A 58 22.97 -6.36 19.51
CA ARG A 58 22.72 -5.09 18.81
C ARG A 58 21.24 -4.95 18.49
N LEU A 59 20.72 -3.74 18.61
CA LEU A 59 19.40 -3.39 18.12
C LEU A 59 19.52 -2.79 16.71
N ARG A 60 18.73 -3.31 15.76
CA ARG A 60 18.64 -2.80 14.39
C ARG A 60 17.26 -2.23 14.14
N ARG A 61 17.22 -1.05 13.54
CA ARG A 61 15.99 -0.45 13.01
C ARG A 61 15.82 -0.89 11.56
N TYR A 62 14.71 -1.53 11.28
CA TYR A 62 14.16 -1.73 9.95
C TYR A 62 12.98 -0.78 9.78
N THR A 63 12.81 -0.27 8.56
CA THR A 63 11.74 0.68 8.26
C THR A 63 10.84 0.11 7.17
N LEU A 64 9.57 0.48 7.23
CA LEU A 64 8.55 0.11 6.27
C LEU A 64 7.64 1.32 6.07
N ARG A 65 7.17 1.56 4.84
CA ARG A 65 6.12 2.55 4.62
C ARG A 65 4.90 2.28 5.50
N LEU A 66 4.12 3.32 5.83
CA LEU A 66 2.83 3.13 6.50
C LEU A 66 1.93 2.21 5.66
N ASP A 67 1.25 1.27 6.33
CA ASP A 67 0.42 0.23 5.74
C ASP A 67 1.11 -0.63 4.66
N GLY A 68 2.44 -0.79 4.73
CA GLY A 68 3.28 -1.41 3.70
C GLY A 68 3.49 -2.92 3.76
N PHE A 69 2.78 -3.67 4.62
CA PHE A 69 3.11 -5.07 4.90
C PHE A 69 2.81 -6.03 3.75
N VAL A 70 1.68 -5.84 3.10
CA VAL A 70 1.19 -6.69 2.02
C VAL A 70 0.55 -5.80 0.97
N SER A 71 0.83 -6.06 -0.28
CA SER A 71 0.25 -5.38 -1.43
C SER A 71 -0.44 -6.38 -2.35
N VAL A 72 -1.33 -5.87 -3.19
CA VAL A 72 -1.62 -6.54 -4.44
C VAL A 72 -0.62 -6.07 -5.49
N GLN A 73 0.00 -7.02 -6.16
CA GLN A 73 1.09 -6.78 -7.10
C GLN A 73 0.69 -7.23 -8.50
N ALA A 74 1.09 -6.47 -9.51
CA ALA A 74 0.97 -6.89 -10.90
C ALA A 74 2.27 -6.62 -11.66
N PRO A 75 2.69 -7.52 -12.57
CA PRO A 75 3.82 -7.27 -13.46
C PRO A 75 3.50 -6.16 -14.47
N LEU A 76 4.48 -5.76 -15.28
CA LEU A 76 4.31 -4.72 -16.32
C LEU A 76 3.25 -5.07 -17.39
N SER A 77 3.03 -6.36 -17.65
CA SER A 77 1.94 -6.85 -18.52
C SER A 77 0.56 -6.52 -17.96
N GLY A 78 0.47 -6.17 -16.68
CA GLY A 78 -0.73 -5.72 -16.00
C GLY A 78 -1.50 -6.83 -15.30
N GLY A 79 -2.42 -6.40 -14.46
CA GLY A 79 -3.38 -7.22 -13.74
C GLY A 79 -4.54 -6.37 -13.24
N GLU A 80 -5.64 -7.02 -12.86
CA GLU A 80 -6.85 -6.32 -12.43
C GLU A 80 -7.44 -6.94 -11.17
N ILE A 81 -8.07 -6.08 -10.37
CA ILE A 81 -8.72 -6.47 -9.12
C ILE A 81 -10.05 -5.74 -9.06
N VAL A 82 -11.12 -6.46 -8.76
CA VAL A 82 -12.44 -5.85 -8.53
C VAL A 82 -12.89 -6.12 -7.12
N THR A 83 -13.27 -5.08 -6.39
CA THR A 83 -13.77 -5.24 -5.02
C THR A 83 -15.15 -5.92 -5.02
N ARG A 84 -15.53 -6.45 -3.86
CA ARG A 84 -16.94 -6.65 -3.54
C ARG A 84 -17.64 -5.27 -3.48
N PRO A 85 -18.97 -5.22 -3.72
CA PRO A 85 -19.72 -3.99 -3.53
C PRO A 85 -19.50 -3.40 -2.14
N LEU A 86 -19.24 -2.10 -2.06
CA LEU A 86 -19.01 -1.36 -0.84
C LEU A 86 -19.78 -0.04 -0.86
N LYS A 87 -20.15 0.44 0.32
CA LYS A 87 -20.63 1.80 0.55
C LYS A 87 -19.54 2.59 1.26
N PHE A 88 -19.44 3.88 0.98
CA PHE A 88 -18.43 4.74 1.58
C PHE A 88 -18.99 6.10 1.98
N ALA A 89 -18.23 6.82 2.80
CA ALA A 89 -18.42 8.23 3.12
C ALA A 89 -17.18 9.02 2.72
N GLY A 90 -17.34 10.33 2.48
CA GLY A 90 -16.30 11.19 1.91
C GLY A 90 -16.50 11.45 0.42
N ASN A 91 -15.61 12.24 -0.17
CA ASN A 91 -15.72 12.67 -1.56
C ASN A 91 -14.39 12.59 -2.33
N ARG A 92 -13.33 12.03 -1.73
CA ARG A 92 -12.08 11.69 -2.43
C ARG A 92 -11.70 10.24 -2.17
N LEU A 93 -11.22 9.57 -3.21
CA LEU A 93 -10.59 8.26 -3.12
C LEU A 93 -9.07 8.45 -3.07
N GLU A 94 -8.42 7.92 -2.04
CA GLU A 94 -6.97 7.94 -1.87
C GLU A 94 -6.40 6.53 -1.91
N LEU A 95 -5.22 6.37 -2.53
CA LEU A 95 -4.48 5.12 -2.61
C LEU A 95 -3.14 5.21 -1.88
N ASN A 96 -2.78 4.11 -1.22
CA ASN A 96 -1.43 3.80 -0.81
C ASN A 96 -0.81 2.88 -1.87
N VAL A 97 0.14 3.40 -2.64
CA VAL A 97 0.69 2.74 -3.84
C VAL A 97 2.19 3.01 -3.98
N SER A 98 2.91 2.05 -4.58
CA SER A 98 4.27 2.23 -5.09
C SER A 98 4.33 1.67 -6.50
N THR A 99 4.92 2.40 -7.45
CA THR A 99 5.08 1.92 -8.83
C THR A 99 6.54 2.02 -9.26
N SER A 100 6.93 1.26 -10.28
CA SER A 100 8.16 1.55 -11.02
C SER A 100 8.01 2.83 -11.85
N ALA A 101 9.09 3.25 -12.52
CA ALA A 101 9.08 4.40 -13.43
C ALA A 101 8.16 4.20 -14.65
N ALA A 102 7.94 2.96 -15.09
CA ALA A 102 7.02 2.62 -16.18
C ALA A 102 5.68 2.06 -15.69
N GLY A 103 5.54 1.86 -14.38
CA GLY A 103 4.35 1.33 -13.75
C GLY A 103 3.27 2.37 -13.55
N SER A 104 2.02 1.91 -13.44
CA SER A 104 0.87 2.77 -13.17
C SER A 104 -0.26 2.02 -12.48
N VAL A 105 -1.10 2.78 -11.79
CA VAL A 105 -2.40 2.33 -11.28
C VAL A 105 -3.50 3.24 -11.82
N ARG A 106 -4.61 2.64 -12.24
CA ARG A 106 -5.86 3.34 -12.59
C ARG A 106 -7.03 2.69 -11.89
N VAL A 107 -8.10 3.46 -11.70
CA VAL A 107 -9.31 3.01 -11.02
C VAL A 107 -10.55 3.36 -11.83
N GLU A 108 -11.40 2.36 -12.03
CA GLU A 108 -12.76 2.53 -12.52
C GLU A 108 -13.74 2.33 -11.38
N ILE A 109 -14.78 3.17 -11.32
CA ILE A 109 -15.90 2.96 -10.40
C ILE A 109 -17.08 2.39 -11.18
N GLN A 110 -17.57 1.26 -10.70
CA GLN A 110 -18.70 0.54 -11.27
C GLN A 110 -19.90 0.59 -10.31
N ASP A 111 -21.10 0.37 -10.83
CA ASP A 111 -22.26 0.06 -10.01
C ASP A 111 -22.16 -1.32 -9.34
N ALA A 112 -23.19 -1.70 -8.58
CA ALA A 112 -23.22 -2.98 -7.88
C ALA A 112 -23.23 -4.18 -8.83
N GLU A 113 -23.73 -4.00 -10.06
CA GLU A 113 -23.79 -5.01 -11.11
C GLU A 113 -22.49 -5.09 -11.94
N GLY A 114 -21.52 -4.18 -11.71
CA GLY A 114 -20.24 -4.14 -12.42
C GLY A 114 -20.25 -3.33 -13.70
N ARG A 115 -21.28 -2.51 -13.96
CA ARG A 115 -21.30 -1.59 -15.10
C ARG A 115 -20.51 -0.32 -14.75
N PRO A 116 -19.56 0.14 -15.60
CA PRO A 116 -18.83 1.38 -15.37
C PRO A 116 -19.75 2.59 -15.27
N LEU A 117 -19.51 3.46 -14.30
CA LEU A 117 -20.25 4.70 -14.12
C LEU A 117 -19.67 5.82 -15.01
N ASP A 118 -20.54 6.58 -15.67
CA ASP A 118 -20.11 7.69 -16.54
C ASP A 118 -19.35 8.77 -15.76
N GLY A 119 -18.20 9.18 -16.30
CA GLY A 119 -17.26 10.10 -15.65
C GLY A 119 -16.32 9.43 -14.64
N PHE A 120 -16.47 8.11 -14.40
CA PHE A 120 -15.58 7.30 -13.56
C PHE A 120 -15.10 6.03 -14.28
N ARG A 121 -15.14 6.04 -15.62
CA ARG A 121 -14.66 4.93 -16.45
C ARG A 121 -13.14 4.85 -16.37
N LEU A 122 -12.58 3.68 -16.68
CA LEU A 122 -11.13 3.51 -16.73
C LEU A 122 -10.46 4.47 -17.72
N SER A 123 -11.10 4.73 -18.86
CA SER A 123 -10.62 5.67 -19.89
C SER A 123 -10.59 7.12 -19.41
N ASP A 124 -11.42 7.46 -18.42
CA ASP A 124 -11.46 8.79 -17.84
C ASP A 124 -10.46 8.94 -16.68
N CYS A 125 -9.93 7.82 -16.14
CA CYS A 125 -9.03 7.82 -15.00
C CYS A 125 -7.62 8.26 -15.43
N ARG A 126 -7.07 9.23 -14.70
CA ARG A 126 -5.67 9.63 -14.84
C ARG A 126 -4.77 8.53 -14.25
N GLU A 127 -3.61 8.32 -14.87
CA GLU A 127 -2.63 7.38 -14.33
C GLU A 127 -2.01 7.88 -13.03
N ILE A 128 -1.86 6.96 -12.08
CA ILE A 128 -1.22 7.19 -10.79
C ILE A 128 0.10 6.44 -10.78
N PHE A 129 1.18 7.12 -10.40
CA PHE A 129 2.53 6.56 -10.37
C PHE A 129 3.35 7.16 -9.21
N GLY A 130 4.48 6.50 -8.93
CA GLY A 130 5.41 6.84 -7.85
C GLY A 130 5.05 6.19 -6.51
N ASP A 131 5.79 6.56 -5.46
CA ASP A 131 5.56 6.10 -4.10
C ASP A 131 4.73 7.13 -3.30
N ARG A 132 3.47 6.79 -3.02
CA ARG A 132 2.49 7.69 -2.39
C ARG A 132 1.65 6.94 -1.35
N LEU A 133 1.43 7.54 -0.18
CA LEU A 133 0.56 6.99 0.87
C LEU A 133 -0.91 7.44 0.72
N ASP A 134 -1.13 8.55 0.03
CA ASP A 134 -2.41 9.27 -0.07
C ASP A 134 -2.63 9.82 -1.50
N ALA A 135 -2.30 9.01 -2.52
CA ALA A 135 -2.53 9.39 -3.91
C ALA A 135 -4.02 9.55 -4.20
N VAL A 136 -4.46 10.80 -4.41
CA VAL A 136 -5.85 11.10 -4.78
C VAL A 136 -6.11 10.61 -6.21
N VAL A 137 -7.10 9.73 -6.36
CA VAL A 137 -7.57 9.28 -7.66
C VAL A 137 -8.37 10.40 -8.32
N GLY A 138 -8.09 10.65 -9.61
CA GLY A 138 -8.79 11.67 -10.38
C GLY A 138 -9.17 11.16 -11.77
N TRP A 139 -10.34 11.59 -12.22
CA TRP A 139 -10.83 11.35 -13.57
C TRP A 139 -10.81 12.64 -14.40
N THR A 140 -11.25 12.60 -15.65
CA THR A 140 -11.35 13.77 -16.53
C THR A 140 -12.10 14.92 -15.87
N ALA A 141 -13.23 14.63 -15.22
CA ALA A 141 -14.06 15.60 -14.52
C ALA A 141 -13.49 16.06 -13.15
N GLY A 142 -12.39 15.46 -12.69
CA GLY A 142 -11.77 15.76 -11.40
C GLY A 142 -11.82 14.58 -10.41
N PRO A 143 -11.41 14.82 -9.14
CA PRO A 143 -11.30 13.78 -8.12
C PRO A 143 -12.55 13.58 -7.25
N ASP A 144 -13.61 14.38 -7.46
CA ASP A 144 -14.80 14.33 -6.61
C ASP A 144 -15.65 13.08 -6.89
N VAL A 145 -15.81 12.26 -5.86
CA VAL A 145 -16.69 11.08 -5.86
C VAL A 145 -17.90 11.27 -4.92
N GLY A 146 -18.13 12.49 -4.43
CA GLY A 146 -19.14 12.78 -3.40
C GLY A 146 -20.56 12.40 -3.83
N ARG A 147 -20.87 12.54 -5.12
CA ARG A 147 -22.16 12.11 -5.71
C ARG A 147 -22.43 10.60 -5.62
N LEU A 148 -21.42 9.80 -5.27
CA LEU A 148 -21.52 8.36 -5.08
C LEU A 148 -21.54 7.94 -3.61
N ALA A 149 -21.35 8.86 -2.66
CA ALA A 149 -21.35 8.55 -1.24
C ALA A 149 -22.66 7.87 -0.81
N GLY A 150 -22.56 6.85 0.04
CA GLY A 150 -23.69 6.03 0.50
C GLY A 150 -24.27 5.04 -0.54
N ARG A 151 -23.89 5.15 -1.82
CA ARG A 151 -24.28 4.18 -2.87
C ARG A 151 -23.35 2.97 -2.84
N ALA A 152 -23.90 1.79 -3.13
CA ALA A 152 -23.10 0.60 -3.29
C ALA A 152 -22.37 0.65 -4.64
N VAL A 153 -21.05 0.61 -4.61
CA VAL A 153 -20.17 0.66 -5.79
C VAL A 153 -19.12 -0.43 -5.74
N ARG A 154 -18.52 -0.75 -6.87
CA ARG A 154 -17.34 -1.60 -6.96
C ARG A 154 -16.17 -0.78 -7.50
N LEU A 155 -14.98 -1.05 -7.00
CA LEU A 155 -13.75 -0.45 -7.51
C LEU A 155 -13.03 -1.50 -8.34
N ARG A 156 -12.76 -1.18 -9.61
CA ARG A 156 -11.91 -1.97 -10.49
C ARG A 156 -10.56 -1.27 -10.61
N PHE A 157 -9.54 -1.88 -10.02
CA PHE A 157 -8.16 -1.43 -10.10
C PHE A 157 -7.50 -2.11 -11.29
N VAL A 158 -6.81 -1.32 -12.12
CA VAL A 158 -5.92 -1.80 -13.17
C VAL A 158 -4.50 -1.41 -12.76
N VAL A 159 -3.67 -2.42 -12.51
CA VAL A 159 -2.34 -2.28 -11.89
C VAL A 159 -1.31 -2.78 -12.89
N ARG A 160 -0.22 -2.01 -13.10
CA ARG A 160 0.91 -2.39 -13.95
C ARG A 160 2.22 -2.05 -13.24
N ASP A 161 3.08 -3.04 -13.06
CA ASP A 161 4.39 -2.91 -12.41
C ASP A 161 4.34 -2.05 -11.14
N ALA A 162 3.43 -2.44 -10.24
CA ALA A 162 3.05 -1.65 -9.08
C ALA A 162 2.54 -2.52 -7.93
N ASP A 163 2.72 -1.98 -6.73
CA ASP A 163 2.20 -2.43 -5.45
C ASP A 163 1.04 -1.53 -5.02
N LEU A 164 -0.17 -2.08 -4.92
CA LEU A 164 -1.32 -1.43 -4.30
C LEU A 164 -1.51 -1.96 -2.88
N PHE A 165 -1.20 -1.14 -1.88
CA PHE A 165 -1.24 -1.54 -0.46
C PHE A 165 -2.62 -1.34 0.16
N ALA A 166 -3.22 -0.17 -0.03
CA ALA A 166 -4.50 0.19 0.57
C ALA A 166 -5.24 1.25 -0.25
N TYR A 167 -6.54 1.38 0.01
CA TYR A 167 -7.36 2.47 -0.47
C TYR A 167 -8.31 2.94 0.62
N ARG A 168 -8.70 4.21 0.58
CA ARG A 168 -9.69 4.79 1.51
C ARG A 168 -10.48 5.91 0.86
N PHE A 169 -11.69 6.14 1.36
CA PHE A 169 -12.45 7.34 1.06
C PHE A 169 -12.33 8.32 2.22
N VAL A 170 -12.08 9.58 1.90
CA VAL A 170 -11.90 10.65 2.88
C VAL A 170 -12.72 11.90 2.51
N PRO A 171 -13.11 12.73 3.49
CA PRO A 171 -13.57 14.08 3.22
C PRO A 171 -12.45 14.90 2.55
N GLY A 172 -12.81 15.70 1.56
CA GLY A 172 -11.90 16.62 0.90
C GLY A 172 -11.40 17.66 1.90
N ARG A 173 -10.09 17.87 1.90
CA ARG A 173 -9.48 19.05 2.51
C ARG A 173 -9.80 20.30 1.70
#